data_AF-A0A068T0L1-F1
#
_entry.id   AF-A0A068T0L1-F1
#
_cell.length_a   1.000
_cell.length_b   1.000
_cell.length_c   1.000
_cell.angle_alpha   90.00
_cell.angle_beta   90.00
_cell.angle_gamma   90.00
#
_symmetry.space_group_name_H-M   'P 1'
#
loop_
_entity.id
_entity.type
_entity.pdbx_description
1 polymer ?
#
loop_
_entity_poly.entity_id
_entity_poly.type
_entity_poly.pdbx_seq_one_letter_code
_entity_poly.pdbx_strand_id
1 'polypeptide(L)'
;MREHFDCGWPGLAEWVQDVTPAYNRLINAIRAVVDPQAIVFAGQVPSELAKMFIDRTHIYDRPRYGVHRPCPKLIISEIETDASVMGAAIIPFRPAFY
;
A
#
# COMPACT_ATOMS: atom_id res chain seq x y z
N MET A 1 -10.47 4.63 -16.17
CA MET A 1 -10.59 5.48 -14.96
C MET A 1 -9.23 5.95 -14.44
N ARG A 2 -8.19 5.10 -14.39
CA ARG A 2 -6.83 5.52 -13.97
C ARG A 2 -6.20 6.61 -14.86
N GLU A 3 -6.43 6.54 -16.17
CA GLU A 3 -5.80 7.44 -17.16
C GLU A 3 -6.17 8.92 -17.02
N HIS A 4 -7.21 9.25 -16.26
CA HIS A 4 -7.70 10.62 -16.09
C HIS A 4 -7.73 11.06 -14.62
N PHE A 5 -7.03 10.36 -13.73
CA PHE A 5 -6.92 10.81 -12.35
C PHE A 5 -6.11 12.10 -12.26
N ASP A 6 -6.63 13.09 -11.54
CA ASP A 6 -5.97 14.37 -11.29
C ASP A 6 -5.97 14.67 -9.79
N CYS A 7 -4.77 14.90 -9.24
CA CYS A 7 -4.58 15.20 -7.83
C CYS A 7 -5.11 16.60 -7.43
N GLY A 8 -5.42 17.46 -8.42
CA GLY A 8 -5.98 18.79 -8.25
C GLY A 8 -7.51 18.83 -8.15
N TRP A 9 -8.22 17.69 -8.22
CA TRP A 9 -9.67 17.69 -8.15
C TRP A 9 -10.21 18.29 -6.83
N PRO A 10 -11.21 19.18 -6.90
CA PRO A 10 -11.83 19.75 -5.70
C PRO A 10 -12.34 18.66 -4.76
N GLY A 11 -12.02 18.79 -3.47
CA GLY A 11 -12.44 17.84 -2.43
C GLY A 11 -11.59 16.57 -2.32
N LEU A 12 -10.68 16.28 -3.26
CA LEU A 12 -9.81 15.10 -3.16
C LEU A 12 -8.89 15.18 -1.93
N ALA A 13 -8.22 16.32 -1.73
CA ALA A 13 -7.30 16.49 -0.61
C ALA A 13 -8.01 16.41 0.75
N GLU A 14 -9.20 17.00 0.85
CA GLU A 14 -10.08 16.95 2.03
C GLU A 14 -10.52 15.51 2.29
N TRP A 15 -11.01 14.81 1.26
CA TRP A 15 -11.39 13.41 1.38
C TRP A 15 -10.21 12.53 1.83
N VAL A 16 -9.02 12.70 1.23
CA VAL A 16 -7.81 11.98 1.66
C VAL A 16 -7.51 12.26 3.14
N GLN A 17 -7.62 13.51 3.58
CA GLN A 17 -7.44 13.88 4.98
C GLN A 17 -8.47 13.18 5.89
N ASP A 18 -9.74 13.17 5.50
CA ASP A 18 -10.83 12.57 6.28
C ASP A 18 -10.66 11.06 6.44
N VAL A 19 -10.19 10.36 5.39
CA VAL A 19 -9.98 8.90 5.46
C VAL A 19 -8.63 8.51 6.07
N THR A 20 -7.69 9.44 6.18
CA THR A 20 -6.32 9.19 6.69
C THR A 20 -6.29 8.49 8.05
N PRO A 21 -7.13 8.83 9.06
CA PRO A 21 -7.15 8.11 10.33
C PRO A 21 -7.50 6.62 10.20
N ALA A 22 -8.47 6.28 9.35
CA ALA A 22 -8.86 4.89 9.10
C ALA A 22 -7.77 4.15 8.32
N TYR A 23 -7.21 4.79 7.30
CA TYR A 23 -6.07 4.29 6.54
C TYR A 23 -4.86 3.99 7.44
N ASN A 24 -4.48 4.90 8.33
CA ASN A 24 -3.37 4.69 9.26
C ASN A 24 -3.62 3.51 10.19
N ARG A 25 -4.85 3.33 10.69
CA ARG A 25 -5.21 2.15 11.48
C ARG A 25 -5.02 0.86 10.69
N LEU A 26 -5.41 0.83 9.42
CA LEU A 26 -5.24 -0.33 8.54
C LEU A 26 -3.75 -0.69 8.36
N ILE A 27 -2.91 0.26 7.99
CA ILE A 27 -1.47 0.02 7.80
C ILE A 27 -0.81 -0.49 9.08
N ASN A 28 -1.13 0.13 10.22
CA ASN A 28 -0.60 -0.31 11.51
C ASN A 28 -1.12 -1.70 11.91
N ALA A 29 -2.37 -2.04 11.59
CA ALA A 29 -2.92 -3.37 11.83
C ALA A 29 -2.22 -4.44 10.98
N ILE A 30 -2.02 -4.18 9.68
CA ILE A 30 -1.27 -5.08 8.78
C ILE A 30 0.15 -5.29 9.33
N ARG A 31 0.84 -4.20 9.70
CA ARG A 31 2.17 -4.28 10.32
C ARG A 31 2.16 -5.11 11.61
N ALA A 32 1.20 -4.89 12.49
CA ALA A 32 1.18 -5.53 13.80
C ALA A 32 0.81 -7.03 13.74
N VAL A 33 -0.01 -7.43 12.76
CA VAL A 33 -0.53 -8.80 12.65
C VAL A 33 0.31 -9.66 11.72
N VAL A 34 0.68 -9.14 10.55
CA VAL A 34 1.38 -9.90 9.50
C VAL A 34 2.90 -9.69 9.57
N ASP A 35 3.35 -8.55 10.10
CA ASP A 35 4.75 -8.12 10.14
C ASP A 35 5.49 -8.23 8.78
N PRO A 36 4.94 -7.66 7.69
CA PRO A 36 5.53 -7.83 6.38
C PRO A 36 6.75 -6.93 6.20
N GLN A 37 7.67 -7.35 5.32
CA GLN A 37 8.79 -6.50 4.90
C GLN A 37 8.36 -5.37 3.95
N ALA A 38 7.24 -5.54 3.24
CA ALA A 38 6.69 -4.54 2.34
C ALA A 38 5.15 -4.64 2.26
N ILE A 39 4.51 -3.50 2.02
CA ILE A 39 3.09 -3.38 1.68
C ILE A 39 3.03 -2.74 0.30
N VAL A 40 2.44 -3.45 -0.66
CA VAL A 40 2.36 -3.01 -2.06
C VAL A 40 0.97 -2.47 -2.36
N PHE A 41 0.89 -1.20 -2.74
CA PHE A 41 -0.29 -0.53 -3.24
C PHE A 41 -0.48 -0.92 -4.71
N ALA A 42 -1.43 -1.83 -4.95
CA ALA A 42 -1.71 -2.39 -6.27
C ALA A 42 -3.19 -2.24 -6.63
N GLY A 43 -3.61 -2.92 -7.69
CA GLY A 43 -5.00 -2.87 -8.15
C GLY A 43 -5.34 -1.52 -8.76
N GLN A 44 -6.60 -1.10 -8.63
CA GLN A 44 -7.16 0.05 -9.35
C GLN A 44 -6.79 1.43 -8.80
N VAL A 45 -5.96 1.50 -7.75
CA VAL A 45 -5.55 2.77 -7.14
C VAL A 45 -4.60 3.51 -8.09
N PRO A 46 -4.88 4.77 -8.49
CA PRO A 46 -3.95 5.60 -9.23
C PRO A 46 -2.64 5.82 -8.45
N SER A 47 -1.49 5.85 -9.13
CA SER A 47 -0.17 6.00 -8.51
C SER A 47 -0.07 7.27 -7.66
N GLU A 48 -0.56 8.39 -8.18
CA GLU A 48 -0.57 9.68 -7.45
C GLU A 48 -1.43 9.61 -6.18
N LEU A 49 -2.57 8.92 -6.22
CA LEU A 49 -3.39 8.71 -5.01
C LEU A 49 -2.69 7.81 -4.00
N ALA A 50 -2.05 6.74 -4.45
CA ALA A 50 -1.26 5.88 -3.57
C ALA A 50 -0.13 6.66 -2.90
N LYS A 51 0.56 7.52 -3.66
CA LYS A 51 1.58 8.44 -3.15
C LYS A 51 1.02 9.36 -2.05
N MET A 52 -0.15 9.98 -2.28
CA MET A 52 -0.81 10.82 -1.28
C MET A 52 -1.09 10.09 0.04
N PHE A 53 -1.44 8.81 -0.01
CA PHE A 53 -1.62 7.97 1.18
C PHE A 53 -0.29 7.60 1.84
N ILE A 54 0.70 7.18 1.05
CA ILE A 54 2.03 6.83 1.55
C ILE A 54 2.63 8.02 2.31
N ASP A 55 2.59 9.23 1.73
CA ASP A 55 3.12 10.46 2.32
C ASP A 55 2.41 10.85 3.64
N ARG A 56 1.15 10.41 3.84
CA ARG A 56 0.36 10.66 5.05
C ARG A 56 0.42 9.51 6.07
N THR A 57 1.20 8.47 5.78
CA THR A 57 1.27 7.29 6.65
C THR A 57 1.98 7.63 7.95
N HIS A 58 1.32 7.36 9.07
CA HIS A 58 1.92 7.43 10.39
C HIS A 58 1.98 6.04 11.03
N ILE A 59 3.19 5.55 11.29
CA ILE A 59 3.40 4.29 12.02
C ILE A 59 3.44 4.58 13.52
N TYR A 60 2.52 3.98 14.26
CA TYR A 60 2.49 4.05 15.71
C TYR A 60 3.34 2.90 16.26
N ASP A 61 4.63 3.14 16.44
CA ASP A 61 5.53 2.16 17.07
C ASP A 61 5.74 2.50 18.54
N ARG A 62 5.76 1.46 19.39
CA ARG A 62 6.25 1.56 20.77
C ARG A 62 7.43 0.60 20.90
N PRO A 63 8.66 1.10 21.09
CA PRO A 63 9.82 0.24 21.15
C PRO A 63 9.70 -0.74 22.32
N ARG A 64 10.03 -2.00 22.08
CA ARG A 64 10.08 -3.03 23.12
C ARG A 64 11.54 -3.18 23.55
N TYR A 65 11.81 -2.94 24.84
CA TYR A 65 13.18 -2.92 25.39
C TYR A 65 14.12 -1.94 24.69
N GLY A 66 13.60 -0.80 24.21
CA GLY A 66 14.39 0.20 23.46
C GLY A 66 14.67 -0.18 22.00
N VAL A 67 14.25 -1.36 21.55
CA VAL A 67 14.43 -1.81 20.17
C VAL A 67 13.19 -1.48 19.35
N HIS A 68 13.38 -0.74 18.26
CA HIS A 68 12.34 -0.44 17.28
C HIS A 68 12.21 -1.62 16.32
N ARG A 69 10.97 -1.93 15.95
CA ARG A 69 10.73 -2.94 14.92
C ARG A 69 10.88 -2.30 13.54
N PRO A 70 11.43 -3.00 12.54
CA PRO A 70 11.48 -2.50 11.17
C PRO A 70 10.08 -2.05 10.70
N CYS A 71 10.04 -0.96 9.92
CA CYS A 71 8.82 -0.55 9.25
C CYS A 71 8.76 -1.22 7.86
N PRO A 72 7.56 -1.65 7.41
CA PRO A 72 7.42 -2.16 6.06
C PRO A 72 7.73 -1.06 5.05
N LYS A 73 8.36 -1.44 3.93
CA LYS A 73 8.42 -0.56 2.76
C LYS A 73 7.02 -0.38 2.20
N LEU A 74 6.59 0.87 1.97
CA LEU A 74 5.35 1.15 1.25
C LEU A 74 5.70 1.37 -0.22
N ILE A 75 5.18 0.51 -1.09
CA ILE A 75 5.61 0.42 -2.49
C ILE A 75 4.38 0.61 -3.38
N ILE A 76 4.50 1.39 -4.44
CA ILE A 76 3.48 1.46 -5.49
C ILE A 76 3.80 0.39 -6.52
N SER A 77 2.83 -0.44 -6.88
CA SER A 77 3.00 -1.50 -7.89
C SER A 77 3.38 -0.91 -9.25
N GLU A 78 4.45 -1.44 -9.85
CA GLU A 78 4.91 -1.09 -11.20
C GLU A 78 4.33 -2.02 -12.29
N ILE A 79 3.47 -2.97 -11.91
CA ILE A 79 2.80 -3.85 -12.88
C ILE A 79 1.78 -3.03 -13.67
N GLU A 80 2.13 -2.72 -14.93
CA GLU A 80 1.28 -1.96 -15.87
C GLU A 80 0.16 -2.81 -16.48
N THR A 81 0.39 -4.11 -16.62
CA THR A 81 -0.54 -5.09 -17.20
C THR A 81 -1.50 -5.66 -16.14
N ASP A 82 -2.40 -6.56 -16.53
CA ASP A 82 -3.32 -7.19 -15.58
C ASP A 82 -2.57 -8.09 -14.59
N ALA A 83 -2.29 -7.55 -13.41
CA ALA A 83 -1.63 -8.26 -12.31
C ALA A 83 -2.37 -9.55 -11.90
N SER A 84 -3.68 -9.63 -12.09
CA SER A 84 -4.48 -10.83 -11.80
C SER A 84 -4.17 -11.94 -12.81
N VAL A 85 -4.08 -11.58 -14.09
CA VAL A 85 -3.71 -12.52 -15.17
C VAL A 85 -2.27 -12.99 -15.00
N MET A 86 -1.34 -12.06 -14.73
CA MET A 86 0.06 -12.43 -14.45
C MET A 86 0.17 -13.36 -13.24
N GLY A 87 -0.54 -13.04 -12.15
CA GLY A 87 -0.61 -13.90 -10.97
C GLY A 87 -1.11 -15.30 -11.31
N ALA A 88 -2.21 -15.40 -12.06
CA ALA A 88 -2.77 -16.67 -12.50
C ALA A 88 -1.80 -17.48 -13.38
N ALA A 89 -1.08 -16.81 -14.28
CA ALA A 89 -0.06 -17.43 -15.12
C ALA A 89 1.16 -17.93 -14.33
N ILE A 90 1.48 -17.31 -13.18
CA ILE A 90 2.60 -17.71 -12.32
C ILE A 90 2.25 -18.91 -11.43
N ILE A 91 0.98 -19.11 -11.06
CA ILE A 91 0.56 -20.19 -10.14
C ILE A 91 1.12 -21.58 -10.52
N PRO A 92 1.06 -22.04 -11.79
CA PRO A 92 1.58 -23.35 -12.18
C PRO A 92 3.10 -23.49 -12.01
N PHE A 93 3.86 -22.39 -12.06
CA PHE A 93 5.31 -22.40 -11.89
C PHE A 93 5.72 -22.55 -10.43
N ARG A 94 4.83 -22.24 -9.48
CA ARG A 94 5.12 -22.32 -8.04
C ARG A 94 5.70 -23.68 -7.64
N PRO A 95 5.02 -24.83 -7.82
CA PRO A 95 5.55 -26.13 -7.40
C PRO A 95 6.84 -26.58 -8.13
N ALA A 96 7.18 -25.96 -9.27
CA ALA A 96 8.34 -26.36 -10.07
C ALA A 96 9.59 -25.52 -9.76
N PHE A 97 9.43 -24.28 -9.26
CA PHE A 97 10.52 -23.31 -9.13
C PHE A 97 10.59 -22.61 -7.77
N TYR A 98 9.60 -22.76 -6.89
CA TYR A 98 9.48 -22.06 -5.60
C TYR A 98 8.95 -22.96 -4.47
#